data_AF-A0A9D8QYK6-F1
#
_entry.id   AF-A0A9D8QYK6-F1
#
_cell.length_a   1.000
_cell.length_b   1.000
_cell.length_c   1.000
_cell.angle_alpha   90.00
_cell.angle_beta   90.00
_cell.angle_gamma   90.00
#
_symmetry.space_group_name_H-M   'P 1'
#
loop_
_entity.id
_entity.type
_entity.pdbx_description
1 polymer ?
#
loop_
_entity_poly.entity_id
_entity_poly.type
_entity_poly.pdbx_seq_one_letter_code
_entity_poly.pdbx_strand_id
1 'polypeptide(L)'
;MRSIDKKRVDWEKTGINLQLLRNDNVNLRRYVCFKLRYERGECNDDCDKCLYKMDRSISRAELAEVFNVSESVVYNWEKGKTPVSIEDLLFYSEIAKVPVESILYLE
;
A
#
# COMPACT_ATOMS: atom_id res chain seq x y z
N MET A 1 -37.74 12.88 9.18
CA MET A 1 -36.80 11.74 9.08
C MET A 1 -35.57 12.24 8.34
N ARG A 2 -34.38 12.28 8.97
CA ARG A 2 -33.15 12.67 8.24
C ARG A 2 -32.74 11.49 7.36
N SER A 3 -32.53 11.74 6.06
CA SER A 3 -31.88 10.78 5.16
C SER A 3 -30.46 10.55 5.68
N ILE A 4 -30.09 9.29 5.90
CA ILE A 4 -28.69 8.91 6.09
C ILE A 4 -28.21 8.46 4.73
N ASP A 5 -27.42 9.31 4.08
CA ASP A 5 -26.84 8.98 2.78
C ASP A 5 -25.65 8.04 3.00
N LYS A 6 -25.75 6.84 2.43
CA LYS A 6 -24.67 5.85 2.47
C LYS A 6 -23.55 6.31 1.57
N LYS A 7 -22.43 6.72 2.17
CA LYS A 7 -21.19 7.02 1.44
C LYS A 7 -20.70 5.80 0.68
N ARG A 8 -20.19 6.02 -0.54
CA ARG A 8 -19.60 4.98 -1.38
C ARG A 8 -18.10 5.23 -1.51
N VAL A 9 -17.33 4.15 -1.70
CA VAL A 9 -15.90 4.29 -1.96
C VAL A 9 -15.70 4.66 -3.42
N ASP A 10 -14.96 5.75 -3.66
CA ASP A 10 -14.39 6.07 -4.96
C ASP A 10 -13.14 5.21 -5.17
N TRP A 11 -13.30 4.10 -5.89
CA TRP A 11 -12.20 3.16 -6.12
C TRP A 11 -11.12 3.72 -7.05
N GLU A 12 -11.44 4.69 -7.92
CA GLU A 12 -10.45 5.31 -8.80
C GLU A 12 -9.52 6.21 -7.99
N LYS A 13 -10.07 7.13 -7.18
CA LYS A 13 -9.26 7.97 -6.27
C LYS A 13 -8.55 7.15 -5.20
N THR A 14 -9.21 6.13 -4.65
CA THR A 14 -8.59 5.19 -3.70
C THR A 14 -7.41 4.45 -4.35
N GLY A 15 -7.54 4.01 -5.60
CA GLY A 15 -6.46 3.35 -6.35
C GLY A 15 -5.24 4.26 -6.55
N ILE A 16 -5.47 5.52 -6.91
CA ILE A 16 -4.39 6.52 -7.00
C ILE A 16 -3.69 6.68 -5.66
N ASN A 17 -4.44 6.73 -4.56
CA ASN A 17 -3.89 6.85 -3.22
C ASN A 17 -3.05 5.63 -2.82
N LEU A 18 -3.49 4.42 -3.16
CA LEU A 18 -2.71 3.20 -2.96
C LEU A 18 -1.38 3.24 -3.73
N GLN A 19 -1.39 3.77 -4.96
CA GLN A 19 -0.16 3.94 -5.73
C GLN A 19 0.81 4.93 -5.07
N LEU A 20 0.30 6.05 -4.54
CA LEU A 20 1.09 7.04 -3.80
C LEU A 20 1.67 6.44 -2.51
N LEU A 21 0.84 5.70 -1.76
CA LEU A 21 1.26 4.96 -0.58
C LEU A 21 2.40 3.98 -0.89
N ARG A 22 2.28 3.18 -1.97
CA ARG A 22 3.33 2.25 -2.40
C ARG A 22 4.66 2.95 -2.68
N ASN A 23 4.61 4.13 -3.31
CA ASN A 23 5.81 4.86 -3.65
C ASN A 23 6.42 5.52 -2.39
N ASP A 24 5.62 6.30 -1.66
CA ASP A 24 6.18 7.31 -0.76
C ASP A 24 6.18 6.89 0.72
N ASN A 25 5.44 5.85 1.12
CA ASN A 25 5.35 5.45 2.53
C ASN A 25 6.59 4.67 3.02
N VAL A 26 7.36 5.27 3.94
CA VAL A 26 8.58 4.67 4.50
C VAL A 26 8.33 3.40 5.31
N ASN A 27 7.22 3.30 6.04
CA ASN A 27 6.92 2.13 6.86
C ASN A 27 6.60 0.91 5.98
N LEU A 28 5.83 1.14 4.92
CA LEU A 28 5.53 0.12 3.93
C LEU A 28 6.81 -0.40 3.27
N ARG A 29 7.71 0.49 2.85
CA ARG A 29 9.01 0.10 2.26
C ARG A 29 9.86 -0.73 3.23
N ARG A 30 9.94 -0.32 4.51
CA ARG A 30 10.66 -1.07 5.56
C ARG A 30 10.09 -2.45 5.77
N TYR A 31 8.76 -2.57 5.83
CA TYR A 31 8.10 -3.85 6.03
C TYR A 31 8.38 -4.81 4.86
N VAL A 32 8.28 -4.33 3.62
CA VAL A 32 8.59 -5.14 2.42
C VAL A 32 10.05 -5.54 2.39
N CYS A 33 10.98 -4.63 2.68
CA CYS A 33 12.42 -4.93 2.84
C CYS A 33 12.63 -6.06 3.85
N PHE A 34 12.05 -5.93 5.05
CA PHE A 34 12.19 -6.92 6.12
C PHE A 34 11.61 -8.29 5.73
N LYS A 35 10.43 -8.31 5.11
CA LYS A 35 9.75 -9.55 4.72
C LYS A 35 10.49 -10.31 3.62
N LEU A 36 11.01 -9.60 2.63
CA LEU A 36 11.63 -10.20 1.46
C LEU A 36 13.15 -10.34 1.60
N ARG A 37 13.75 -9.77 2.66
CA ARG A 37 15.20 -9.72 2.89
C ARG A 37 15.97 -9.15 1.70
N TYR A 38 15.42 -8.12 1.06
CA TYR A 38 16.08 -7.47 -0.07
C TYR A 38 17.15 -6.49 0.41
N GLU A 39 18.37 -6.67 -0.08
CA GLU A 39 19.43 -5.67 -0.01
C GLU A 39 19.08 -4.52 -0.99
N ARG A 40 18.71 -3.34 -0.47
CA ARG A 40 18.45 -2.14 -1.28
C ARG A 40 19.43 -1.02 -0.95
N GLY A 41 20.49 -0.87 -1.75
CA GLY A 41 21.51 0.17 -1.56
C GLY A 41 22.40 -0.09 -0.33
N GLU A 42 22.68 0.94 0.48
CA GLU A 42 23.46 0.84 1.74
C GLU A 42 22.65 0.21 2.90
N CYS A 43 21.78 -0.75 2.59
CA CYS A 43 20.98 -1.48 3.57
C CYS A 43 21.74 -2.75 3.96
N ASN A 44 22.50 -2.71 5.07
CA ASN A 44 23.22 -3.89 5.61
C ASN A 44 22.25 -4.85 6.33
N ASP A 45 21.18 -5.27 5.67
CA ASP A 45 20.08 -6.11 6.20
C ASP A 45 19.30 -5.55 7.41
N ASP A 46 19.71 -4.42 7.98
CA ASP A 46 18.99 -3.69 9.02
C ASP A 46 17.96 -2.74 8.39
N CYS A 47 16.85 -3.32 7.93
CA CYS A 47 15.74 -2.57 7.31
C CYS A 47 15.13 -1.49 8.24
N ASP A 48 15.31 -1.58 9.56
CA ASP A 48 14.84 -0.56 10.51
C ASP A 48 15.68 0.71 10.46
N LYS A 49 17.01 0.56 10.30
CA LYS A 49 17.97 1.67 10.23
C LYS A 49 18.35 2.09 8.81
N CYS A 50 17.82 1.39 7.81
CA CYS A 50 18.07 1.66 6.41
C CYS A 50 17.74 3.13 6.05
N LEU A 51 18.77 3.89 5.66
CA LEU A 51 18.65 5.29 5.24
C LEU A 51 18.34 5.33 3.74
N TYR A 52 17.05 5.30 3.39
CA TYR A 52 16.61 5.35 1.99
C TYR A 52 16.84 6.74 1.39
N LYS A 53 18.06 7.04 0.93
CA LYS A 53 18.38 8.33 0.32
C LYS A 53 17.91 8.46 -1.13
N MET A 54 17.79 7.40 -1.93
CA MET A 54 17.26 7.47 -3.31
C MET A 54 16.73 6.12 -3.88
N ASP A 55 15.84 5.45 -3.15
CA ASP A 55 15.01 4.38 -3.75
C ASP A 55 13.55 4.63 -3.37
N ARG A 56 12.82 5.26 -4.28
CA ARG A 56 11.56 5.99 -3.98
C ARG A 56 10.29 5.13 -4.07
N SER A 57 10.39 3.81 -4.18
CA SER A 57 9.23 2.95 -4.24
C SER A 57 9.58 1.48 -4.08
N ILE A 58 8.64 0.69 -3.56
CA ILE A 58 8.62 -0.76 -3.81
C ILE A 58 7.90 -1.02 -5.13
N SER A 59 8.32 -2.01 -5.90
CA SER A 59 7.62 -2.43 -7.12
C SER A 59 6.27 -3.06 -6.78
N ARG A 60 5.39 -3.20 -7.78
CA ARG A 60 4.14 -3.93 -7.60
C ARG A 60 4.38 -5.41 -7.31
N ALA A 61 5.41 -6.00 -7.91
CA ALA A 61 5.77 -7.40 -7.71
C ALA A 61 6.16 -7.68 -6.24
N GLU A 62 7.01 -6.84 -5.66
CA GLU A 62 7.40 -6.97 -4.25
C GLU A 62 6.21 -6.76 -3.30
N LEU A 63 5.33 -5.78 -3.60
CA LEU A 63 4.11 -5.61 -2.81
C LEU A 63 3.17 -6.83 -2.95
N ALA A 64 3.03 -7.37 -4.16
CA ALA A 64 2.18 -8.51 -4.44
C ALA A 64 2.66 -9.77 -3.69
N GLU A 65 3.98 -9.99 -3.60
CA GLU A 65 4.56 -11.09 -2.82
C GLU A 65 4.21 -10.96 -1.33
N VAL A 66 4.31 -9.76 -0.77
CA VAL A 66 3.95 -9.49 0.63
C VAL A 66 2.45 -9.72 0.90
N PHE A 67 1.59 -9.43 -0.07
CA PHE A 67 0.14 -9.65 0.02
C PHE A 67 -0.29 -11.05 -0.43
N ASN A 68 0.64 -11.89 -0.90
CA ASN A 68 0.34 -13.20 -1.50
C ASN A 68 -0.72 -13.13 -2.62
N VAL A 69 -0.60 -12.12 -3.49
CA VAL A 69 -1.44 -11.92 -4.68
C VAL A 69 -0.56 -11.82 -5.93
N SER A 70 -1.15 -11.75 -7.11
CA SER A 70 -0.40 -11.46 -8.34
C SER A 70 -0.11 -9.97 -8.50
N GLU A 71 0.95 -9.62 -9.23
CA GLU A 71 1.25 -8.22 -9.60
C GLU A 71 0.07 -7.54 -10.30
N SER A 72 -0.67 -8.30 -11.13
CA SER A 72 -1.85 -7.81 -11.83
C SER A 72 -2.99 -7.40 -10.88
N VAL A 73 -3.13 -8.07 -9.73
CA VAL A 73 -4.11 -7.69 -8.70
C VAL A 73 -3.74 -6.34 -8.11
N VAL A 74 -2.47 -6.14 -7.73
CA VAL A 74 -1.98 -4.84 -7.23
C VAL A 74 -2.16 -3.74 -8.28
N TYR A 75 -1.85 -4.03 -9.55
CA TYR A 75 -2.09 -3.09 -10.65
C TYR A 75 -3.57 -2.70 -10.76
N ASN A 76 -4.50 -3.67 -10.65
CA ASN A 76 -5.93 -3.39 -10.73
C ASN A 76 -6.42 -2.57 -9.54
N TRP A 77 -5.91 -2.82 -8.34
CA TRP A 77 -6.17 -2.00 -7.16
C TRP A 77 -5.73 -0.55 -7.37
N GLU A 78 -4.50 -0.33 -7.83
CA GLU A 78 -3.96 1.01 -8.08
C GLU A 78 -4.65 1.77 -9.21
N LYS A 79 -5.36 1.06 -10.09
CA LYS A 79 -6.17 1.65 -11.17
C LYS A 79 -7.65 1.73 -10.82
N GLY A 80 -8.05 1.36 -9.61
CA GLY A 80 -9.44 1.33 -9.19
C GLY A 80 -10.32 0.37 -9.98
N LYS A 81 -9.71 -0.58 -10.73
CA LYS A 81 -10.44 -1.52 -11.58
C LYS A 81 -11.14 -2.60 -10.77
N THR A 82 -10.57 -2.95 -9.63
CA THR A 82 -11.13 -3.93 -8.70
C THR A 82 -11.07 -3.39 -7.28
N PRO A 83 -12.14 -3.53 -6.49
CA PRO A 83 -12.11 -3.25 -5.06
C PRO A 83 -11.00 -4.02 -4.36
N VAL A 84 -10.38 -3.38 -3.37
CA VAL A 84 -9.51 -4.06 -2.39
C VAL A 84 -10.39 -4.72 -1.33
N SER A 85 -10.06 -5.94 -0.92
CA SER A 85 -10.78 -6.60 0.16
C SER A 85 -10.61 -5.85 1.49
N ILE A 86 -11.49 -6.09 2.46
CA ILE A 86 -11.36 -5.44 3.78
C ILE A 86 -10.11 -5.96 4.49
N GLU A 87 -9.83 -7.25 4.35
CA GLU A 87 -8.65 -7.93 4.89
C GLU A 87 -7.37 -7.28 4.36
N ASP A 88 -7.28 -7.08 3.04
CA ASP A 88 -6.12 -6.45 2.42
C ASP A 88 -6.01 -4.96 2.81
N LEU A 89 -7.13 -4.23 2.93
CA LEU A 89 -7.10 -2.83 3.39
C LEU A 89 -6.60 -2.69 4.83
N LEU A 90 -7.04 -3.59 5.73
CA LEU A 90 -6.58 -3.62 7.11
C LEU A 90 -5.09 -3.95 7.18
N PHE A 91 -4.64 -4.95 6.42
CA PHE A 91 -3.24 -5.30 6.34
C PHE A 91 -2.39 -4.15 5.78
N TYR A 92 -2.86 -3.48 4.73
CA TYR A 92 -2.22 -2.29 4.16
C TYR A 92 -2.07 -1.17 5.20
N SER A 93 -3.15 -0.89 5.93
CA SER A 93 -3.20 0.11 7.00
C SER A 93 -2.17 -0.18 8.10
N GLU A 94 -2.08 -1.44 8.54
CA GLU A 94 -1.15 -1.89 9.57
C GLU A 94 0.31 -1.70 9.15
N ILE A 95 0.70 -2.22 7.99
CA ILE A 95 2.10 -2.19 7.55
C ILE A 95 2.56 -0.79 7.10
N ALA A 96 1.64 0.04 6.58
CA ALA A 96 1.92 1.42 6.22
C ALA A 96 1.87 2.38 7.43
N LYS A 97 1.34 1.91 8.57
CA LYS A 97 1.08 2.69 9.79
C LYS A 97 0.24 3.94 9.53
N VAL A 98 -0.83 3.77 8.76
CA VAL A 98 -1.81 4.83 8.48
C VAL A 98 -3.22 4.30 8.73
N PRO A 99 -4.18 5.12 9.18
CA PRO A 99 -5.56 4.68 9.37
C PRO A 99 -6.22 4.32 8.02
N VAL A 100 -7.13 3.33 8.00
CA VAL A 100 -7.83 2.88 6.78
C VAL A 100 -8.55 4.05 6.08
N GLU A 101 -9.11 4.98 6.86
CA GLU A 101 -9.80 6.17 6.36
C GLU A 101 -8.88 7.11 5.58
N SER A 102 -7.57 7.05 5.81
CA SER A 102 -6.59 7.82 5.03
C SER A 102 -6.23 7.14 3.70
N ILE A 103 -6.59 5.88 3.53
CA ILE A 103 -6.43 5.12 2.28
C ILE A 103 -7.64 5.35 1.37
N LEU A 104 -8.84 5.39 1.94
CA LEU A 104 -10.11 5.45 1.23
C LEU A 104 -10.55 6.86 0.85
N TYR A 105 -11.08 7.01 -0.36
CA TYR A 105 -11.86 8.18 -0.77
C TYR A 105 -13.35 7.85 -0.75
N LEU A 106 -14.16 8.74 -0.16
CA LEU A 106 -15.60 8.56 -0.04
C LEU A 106 -16.36 9.63 -0.84
N GLU A 107 -17.38 9.20 -1.58
CA GLU A 107 -18.39 10.03 -2.27
C GLU A 107 -19.70 10.08 -1.49
#